data_AF-A0A2G9SK25-F1
#
_entry.id   AF-A0A2G9SK25-F1
#
_cell.length_a   1.000
_cell.length_b   1.000
_cell.length_c   1.000
_cell.angle_alpha   90.00
_cell.angle_beta   90.00
_cell.angle_gamma   90.00
#
_symmetry.space_group_name_H-M   'P 1'
#
loop_
_entity.id
_entity.type
_entity.pdbx_description
1 polymer ?
#
loop_
_entity_poly.entity_id
_entity_poly.type
_entity_poly.pdbx_seq_one_letter_code
_entity_poly.pdbx_strand_id
1 'polypeptide(L)'
;MTCIGNSGPLPDSVVEAITQKVNESWNNLKAPTDQLYPWDTNSTYIKSPPFFDNLTMELVPPKPIKDAYVLLNLGDSVTTDHISPAGNIARNSPAARFLTSRG
;
A
#
# COMPACT_ATOMS: atom_id res chain seq x y z
N MET A 1 -20.09 -0.28 2.04
CA MET A 1 -18.82 0.14 2.66
C MET A 1 -17.86 0.49 1.53
N THR A 2 -17.94 1.72 1.04
CA THR A 2 -17.10 2.21 -0.06
C THR A 2 -16.14 3.24 0.51
N CYS A 3 -14.85 2.91 0.55
CA CYS A 3 -13.80 3.90 0.71
C CYS A 3 -13.70 4.67 -0.62
N ILE A 4 -14.56 5.68 -0.81
CA ILE A 4 -14.39 6.65 -1.89
C ILE A 4 -13.46 7.72 -1.32
N GLY A 5 -12.30 7.88 -1.96
CA GLY A 5 -11.33 8.93 -1.64
C GLY A 5 -12.01 10.29 -1.66
N ASN A 6 -11.90 11.02 -0.55
CA ASN A 6 -12.45 12.34 -0.41
C ASN A 6 -11.68 13.28 -1.36
N SER A 7 -12.26 13.54 -2.54
CA SER A 7 -11.67 14.40 -3.59
C SER A 7 -12.11 15.87 -3.44
N GLY A 8 -12.74 16.22 -2.31
CA GLY A 8 -13.06 17.60 -1.96
C GLY A 8 -11.82 18.38 -1.51
N PRO A 9 -11.87 19.72 -1.49
CA PRO A 9 -10.83 20.52 -0.87
C PRO A 9 -10.61 20.04 0.57
N LEU A 10 -9.36 20.03 1.01
CA LEU A 10 -9.04 19.72 2.40
C LEU A 10 -9.84 20.64 3.32
N PRO A 11 -10.37 20.14 4.45
CA PRO A 11 -11.05 20.99 5.43
C PRO A 11 -10.18 22.19 5.80
N ASP A 12 -10.79 23.36 6.01
CA ASP A 12 -10.06 24.60 6.32
C ASP A 12 -9.10 24.44 7.50
N SER A 13 -9.49 23.65 8.51
CA SER A 13 -8.63 23.34 9.66
C SER A 13 -7.34 22.59 9.29
N VAL A 14 -7.39 21.73 8.26
CA VAL A 14 -6.22 21.01 7.76
C VAL A 14 -5.34 21.96 6.94
N VAL A 15 -5.94 22.81 6.10
CA VAL A 15 -5.22 23.83 5.33
C VAL A 15 -4.52 24.82 6.26
N GLU A 16 -5.21 25.26 7.31
CA GLU A 16 -4.66 26.16 8.32
C GLU A 16 -3.51 25.51 9.09
N ALA A 17 -3.64 24.25 9.52
CA ALA A 17 -2.56 23.53 10.21
C ALA A 17 -1.31 23.35 9.32
N ILE A 18 -1.49 23.05 8.03
CA ILE A 18 -0.39 22.95 7.06
C ILE A 18 0.27 24.32 6.83
N THR A 19 -0.53 25.38 6.69
CA THR A 19 -0.04 26.72 6.37
C THR A 19 0.63 27.40 7.57
N GLN A 20 0.05 27.25 8.76
CA GLN A 20 0.58 27.82 10.01
C GLN A 20 1.73 27.02 10.60
N LYS A 21 2.12 25.90 9.99
CA LYS A 21 3.28 25.11 10.43
C LYS A 21 3.19 24.74 11.92
N VAL A 22 2.00 24.36 12.39
CA VAL A 22 1.74 24.13 13.82
C VAL A 22 2.50 22.94 14.42
N ASN A 23 2.97 21.99 13.58
CA ASN A 23 3.71 20.81 14.02
C ASN A 23 5.16 20.86 13.51
N GLU A 24 6.08 21.27 14.38
CA GLU A 24 7.50 21.40 14.03
C GLU A 24 8.13 20.10 13.51
N SER A 25 7.82 18.95 14.12
CA SER A 25 8.32 17.65 13.69
C SER A 25 7.90 17.33 12.25
N TRP A 26 6.65 17.66 11.89
CA TRP A 26 6.15 17.49 10.52
C TRP A 26 6.84 18.44 9.54
N ASN A 27 6.96 19.73 9.90
CA ASN A 27 7.56 20.74 9.03
C ASN A 27 9.04 20.50 8.74
N ASN A 28 9.74 19.83 9.67
CA ASN A 28 11.16 19.53 9.56
C ASN A 28 11.44 18.26 8.73
N LEU A 29 10.41 17.52 8.31
CA LEU A 29 10.58 16.38 7.40
C LEU A 29 11.12 16.86 6.06
N LYS A 30 12.24 16.27 5.64
CA LYS A 30 12.80 16.51 4.30
C LYS A 30 12.11 15.59 3.31
N ALA A 31 11.51 16.17 2.28
CA ALA A 31 10.92 15.43 1.17
C ALA A 31 11.62 15.81 -0.14
N PRO A 32 11.77 14.87 -1.09
CA PRO A 32 12.29 15.17 -2.42
C PRO A 32 11.36 16.13 -3.17
N THR A 33 11.92 16.95 -4.06
CA THR A 33 11.17 17.86 -4.94
C THR A 33 10.91 17.25 -6.33
N ASP A 34 11.35 16.01 -6.55
CA ASP A 34 11.21 15.29 -7.81
C ASP A 34 9.73 15.04 -8.14
N GLN A 35 9.39 15.14 -9.42
CA GLN A 35 8.04 14.82 -9.91
C GLN A 35 7.77 13.30 -9.88
N LEU A 36 8.81 12.49 -10.05
CA LEU A 36 8.76 11.04 -9.93
C LEU A 36 9.38 10.61 -8.61
N TYR A 37 8.71 9.72 -7.88
CA TYR A 37 9.18 9.28 -6.57
C TYR A 37 10.53 8.52 -6.67
N PRO A 38 11.57 8.92 -5.92
CA PRO A 38 12.87 8.27 -5.95
C PRO A 38 12.83 6.98 -5.10
N TRP A 39 12.43 5.88 -5.73
CA TRP A 39 12.33 4.57 -5.06
C TRP A 39 13.68 4.12 -4.46
N ASP A 40 13.69 3.85 -3.15
CA ASP A 40 14.84 3.26 -2.46
C ASP A 40 14.72 1.73 -2.41
N THR A 41 15.73 1.03 -2.95
CA THR A 41 15.77 -0.44 -3.01
C THR A 41 16.02 -1.11 -1.66
N ASN A 42 16.51 -0.36 -0.68
CA ASN A 42 16.72 -0.82 0.69
C ASN A 42 15.51 -0.53 1.60
N SER A 43 14.55 0.26 1.14
CA SER A 43 13.36 0.59 1.93
C SER A 43 12.50 -0.63 2.18
N THR A 44 12.11 -0.82 3.43
CA THR A 44 11.11 -1.82 3.86
C THR A 44 9.71 -1.23 4.01
N TYR A 45 9.56 0.10 3.87
CA TYR A 45 8.30 0.81 4.06
C TYR A 45 7.62 1.22 2.75
N ILE A 46 8.40 1.74 1.79
CA ILE A 46 7.86 2.27 0.52
C ILE A 46 8.57 1.55 -0.61
N LYS A 47 7.80 0.79 -1.40
CA LYS A 47 8.31 0.00 -2.52
C LYS A 47 7.44 0.24 -3.74
N SER A 48 8.06 0.30 -4.91
CA SER A 48 7.33 0.30 -6.19
C SER A 48 6.55 -1.02 -6.35
N PRO A 49 5.21 -0.97 -6.44
CA PRO A 49 4.40 -2.17 -6.56
C PRO A 49 4.40 -2.68 -8.01
N PRO A 50 4.38 -4.01 -8.23
CA PRO A 50 4.54 -4.60 -9.56
C PRO A 50 3.26 -4.55 -10.42
N PHE A 51 2.24 -3.75 -10.05
CA PHE A 51 0.92 -3.79 -10.69
C PHE A 51 0.94 -3.38 -12.17
N PHE A 52 1.89 -2.52 -12.54
CA PHE A 52 2.04 -2.02 -13.90
C PHE A 52 3.19 -2.68 -14.65
N ASP A 53 3.82 -3.70 -14.05
CA ASP A 53 4.85 -4.48 -14.72
C ASP A 53 4.23 -5.17 -15.93
N ASN A 54 4.80 -4.94 -17.11
CA ASN A 54 4.31 -5.43 -18.40
C ASN A 54 2.93 -4.89 -18.83
N LEU A 55 2.48 -3.75 -18.27
CA LEU A 55 1.30 -3.06 -18.79
C LEU A 55 1.53 -2.62 -20.24
N THR A 56 0.59 -2.95 -21.12
CA THR A 56 0.60 -2.54 -22.53
C THR A 56 -0.41 -1.42 -22.78
N MET A 57 -0.15 -0.58 -23.78
CA MET A 57 -1.09 0.46 -24.20
C MET A 57 -2.35 -0.14 -24.83
N GLU A 58 -2.19 -1.24 -25.57
CA GLU A 58 -3.30 -1.98 -26.14
C GLU A 58 -3.90 -2.95 -25.12
N LEU A 59 -5.22 -3.07 -25.14
CA LEU A 59 -5.94 -4.01 -24.29
C LEU A 59 -5.71 -5.44 -24.78
N VAL A 60 -5.29 -6.31 -23.87
CA VAL A 60 -5.16 -7.74 -24.14
C VAL A 60 -6.52 -8.41 -23.86
N PRO A 61 -7.03 -9.28 -24.75
CA PRO A 61 -8.24 -10.04 -24.47
C PRO A 61 -8.10 -10.88 -23.19
N PRO A 62 -9.18 -11.06 -22.40
CA PRO A 62 -9.16 -11.93 -21.24
C PRO A 62 -8.69 -13.34 -21.60
N LYS A 63 -7.75 -13.88 -20.81
CA LYS A 63 -7.21 -15.23 -21.00
C LYS A 63 -7.99 -16.25 -20.16
N PRO A 64 -8.26 -17.46 -20.67
CA PRO A 64 -8.87 -18.50 -19.86
C PRO A 64 -7.90 -18.97 -18.76
N ILE A 65 -8.45 -19.23 -17.57
CA ILE A 65 -7.75 -19.91 -16.49
C ILE A 65 -7.95 -21.42 -16.69
N LYS A 66 -6.87 -22.17 -16.91
CA LYS A 66 -6.90 -23.62 -17.14
C LYS A 66 -6.06 -24.33 -16.07
N ASP A 67 -6.52 -25.50 -15.63
CA ASP A 67 -5.80 -26.38 -14.70
C ASP A 67 -5.34 -25.70 -13.40
N ALA A 68 -6.13 -24.73 -12.91
CA ALA A 68 -5.85 -24.03 -11.67
C ALA A 68 -6.16 -24.89 -10.44
N TYR A 69 -5.37 -24.70 -9.39
CA TYR A 69 -5.58 -25.33 -8.09
C TYR A 69 -6.34 -24.40 -7.14
N VAL A 70 -7.13 -25.00 -6.25
CA VAL A 70 -7.75 -24.29 -5.13
C VAL A 70 -6.67 -23.95 -4.11
N LEU A 71 -6.36 -22.66 -3.94
CA LEU A 71 -5.38 -22.19 -2.95
C LEU A 71 -5.91 -22.30 -1.52
N LEU A 72 -7.19 -21.98 -1.32
CA LEU A 72 -7.89 -22.02 -0.04
C LEU A 72 -9.33 -22.50 -0.25
N ASN A 73 -9.81 -23.41 0.60
CA ASN A 73 -11.21 -23.80 0.70
C ASN A 73 -11.76 -23.28 2.03
N LEU A 74 -12.64 -22.28 1.99
CA LEU A 74 -13.07 -21.50 3.14
C LEU A 74 -14.57 -21.70 3.42
N GLY A 75 -14.97 -21.54 4.69
CA GLY A 75 -16.37 -21.56 5.12
C GLY A 75 -17.00 -20.16 5.14
N ASP A 76 -18.07 -20.03 5.91
CA ASP A 76 -18.79 -18.76 6.05
C ASP A 76 -18.06 -17.75 6.95
N SER A 77 -18.49 -16.48 6.88
CA SER A 77 -18.04 -15.39 7.76
C SER A 77 -16.54 -15.03 7.66
N VAL A 78 -15.91 -15.26 6.51
CA VAL A 78 -14.58 -14.74 6.20
C VAL A 78 -14.65 -13.21 6.07
N THR A 79 -14.11 -12.50 7.07
CA THR A 79 -14.02 -11.04 7.07
C THR A 79 -12.78 -10.54 6.30
N THR A 80 -12.75 -9.24 5.98
CA THR A 80 -11.58 -8.61 5.35
C THR A 80 -10.33 -8.65 6.22
N ASP A 81 -10.48 -8.72 7.54
CA ASP A 81 -9.34 -8.82 8.47
C ASP A 81 -8.68 -10.21 8.39
N HIS A 82 -9.44 -11.27 8.07
CA HIS A 82 -8.86 -12.58 7.77
C HIS A 82 -8.06 -12.58 6.46
N ILE A 83 -8.52 -11.80 5.46
CA ILE A 83 -7.88 -11.71 4.14
C ILE A 83 -6.65 -10.79 4.18
N SER A 84 -6.73 -9.71 4.95
CA SER A 84 -5.73 -8.65 5.05
C SER A 84 -5.63 -8.17 6.50
N PRO A 85 -4.88 -8.90 7.36
CA PRO A 85 -4.83 -8.63 8.78
C PRO A 85 -4.19 -7.27 9.08
N ALA A 86 -4.76 -6.55 10.04
CA ALA A 86 -4.17 -5.35 10.62
C ALA A 86 -3.60 -5.64 12.02
N GLY A 87 -2.49 -4.99 12.38
CA GLY A 87 -1.87 -5.10 13.70
C GLY A 87 -0.48 -5.76 13.66
N ASN A 88 -0.15 -6.53 14.70
CA ASN A 88 1.19 -7.05 14.91
C ASN A 88 1.55 -8.16 13.91
N ILE A 89 2.79 -8.12 13.41
CA ILE A 89 3.35 -9.18 12.57
C ILE A 89 3.75 -10.38 13.44
N ALA A 90 3.09 -11.52 13.25
CA ALA A 90 3.39 -12.75 13.99
C ALA A 90 4.82 -13.24 13.70
N ARG A 91 5.57 -13.65 14.74
CA ARG A 91 7.00 -14.02 14.65
C ARG A 91 7.29 -15.17 13.67
N ASN A 92 6.35 -16.10 13.50
CA ASN A 92 6.48 -17.26 12.61
C ASN A 92 5.88 -17.03 11.20
N SER A 93 5.49 -15.80 10.87
CA SER A 93 4.88 -15.47 9.56
C SER A 93 5.92 -15.32 8.43
N PRO A 94 5.48 -15.42 7.16
CA PRO A 94 6.33 -15.05 6.01
C PRO A 94 6.84 -13.60 6.07
N ALA A 95 5.99 -12.65 6.52
CA ALA A 95 6.37 -11.24 6.64
C ALA A 95 7.50 -11.03 7.66
N ALA A 96 7.43 -11.71 8.83
CA ALA A 96 8.51 -11.66 9.82
C ALA A 96 9.83 -12.18 9.25
N ARG A 97 9.82 -13.31 8.53
CA ARG A 97 11.03 -13.85 7.87
C ARG A 97 11.62 -12.87 6.85
N PHE A 98 10.77 -12.20 6.08
CA PHE A 98 11.20 -11.19 5.12
C PHE A 98 11.84 -9.98 5.81
N LEU A 99 11.24 -9.47 6.89
CA LEU A 99 11.80 -8.33 7.62
C LEU A 99 13.12 -8.70 8.32
N THR A 100 13.18 -9.86 8.98
CA THR A 100 14.42 -10.34 9.62
C THR A 100 15.57 -10.53 8.62
N SER A 101 15.30 -10.92 7.38
CA SER A 101 16.35 -11.02 6.36
C SER A 101 16.86 -9.66 5.86
N ARG A 102 16.21 -8.56 6.26
CA ARG A 102 16.55 -7.17 5.89
C ARG A 102 17.12 -6.35 7.07
N GLY A 103 17.38 -6.99 8.22
CA GLY A 103 17.93 -6.36 9.43
C GLY A 103 16.89 -6.16 10.53
#